data_AF-A0A258B6U0-F1
#
_entry.id   AF-A0A258B6U0-F1
#
_cell.length_a   1.000
_cell.length_b   1.000
_cell.length_c   1.000
_cell.angle_alpha   90.00
_cell.angle_beta   90.00
_cell.angle_gamma   90.00
#
_symmetry.space_group_name_H-M   'P 1'
#
loop_
_entity.id
_entity.type
_entity.pdbx_description
1 polymer ?
#
loop_
_entity_poly.entity_id
_entity_poly.type
_entity_poly.pdbx_seq_one_letter_code
_entity_poly.pdbx_strand_id
1 'polypeptide(L)' 'MKILFSNLGYATGISGSLYHHVTKSWRHLYQPPALQRRVLGQFRQIMEAERPDLCCLVEVDRGSLHSGYFNQIKA' A
#
# COMPACT_ATOMS: atom_id res chain seq x y z
N MET A 1 -6.83 -23.56 -2.03
CA MET A 1 -6.97 -22.27 -2.73
C MET A 1 -6.78 -21.15 -1.70
N LYS A 2 -5.69 -20.40 -1.80
CA LYS A 2 -5.36 -19.26 -0.93
C LYS A 2 -5.69 -17.96 -1.66
N ILE A 3 -6.50 -17.11 -1.04
CA ILE A 3 -6.86 -15.79 -1.57
C ILE A 3 -6.21 -14.74 -0.68
N LEU A 4 -5.48 -13.80 -1.29
CA LEU A 4 -4.95 -12.63 -0.63
C LEU A 4 -5.76 -11.41 -1.04
N PHE A 5 -6.39 -10.74 -0.08
CA PHE A 5 -7.13 -9.51 -0.29
C PHE A 5 -6.40 -8.34 0.38
N SER A 6 -6.21 -7.23 -0.33
CA SER A 6 -5.59 -6.04 0.22
C SER A 6 -6.15 -4.77 -0.41
N ASN A 7 -6.49 -3.80 0.44
CA ASN A 7 -6.76 -2.44 -0.01
C ASN A 7 -5.44 -1.65 0.05
N LEU A 8 -4.85 -1.37 -1.12
CA LEU A 8 -3.57 -0.68 -1.22
C LEU A 8 -3.70 0.84 -1.02
N GLY A 9 -4.89 1.42 -1.19
CA GLY A 9 -5.16 2.83 -0.89
C GLY A 9 -5.02 3.16 0.60
N TYR A 10 -5.32 2.20 1.47
CA TYR A 10 -5.13 2.33 2.92
C TYR A 10 -3.75 1.90 3.41
N ALA A 11 -2.94 1.27 2.56
CA ALA A 11 -1.62 0.81 2.92
C ALA A 11 -0.63 1.98 2.92
N THR A 12 -0.76 2.88 3.91
CA THR A 12 0.03 4.12 4.05
C THR A 12 1.26 3.94 4.97
N GLY A 13 1.62 2.70 5.28
CA GLY A 13 2.74 2.38 6.18
C GLY A 13 2.50 2.76 7.65
N ILE A 14 1.24 2.78 8.08
CA ILE A 14 0.83 2.90 9.48
C ILE A 14 0.86 1.50 10.09
N SER A 15 1.58 1.34 11.20
CA SER A 15 1.86 0.03 11.81
C SER A 15 0.88 -0.36 12.93
N GLY A 16 -0.31 0.25 12.96
CA GLY A 16 -1.33 0.02 13.99
C GLY A 16 -1.05 0.67 15.36
N SER A 17 0.09 1.34 15.54
CA SER A 17 0.37 2.12 16.76
C SER A 17 -0.46 3.39 16.80
N LEU A 18 -1.13 3.66 17.93
CA LEU A 18 -1.84 4.93 18.21
C LEU A 18 -0.98 6.16 17.93
N TYR A 19 0.32 6.09 18.24
CA TYR A 19 1.27 7.17 17.94
C TYR A 19 1.39 7.42 16.42
N HIS A 20 1.48 6.35 15.61
CA HIS A 20 1.50 6.48 14.15
C HIS A 20 0.16 7.00 13.61
N HIS A 21 -0.96 6.55 14.18
CA HIS A 21 -2.27 7.05 13.76
C HIS A 21 -2.36 8.56 13.94
N VAL A 22 -1.91 9.10 15.08
CA VAL A 22 -1.96 10.55 15.33
C VAL A 22 -0.90 11.30 14.51
N THR A 23 0.37 10.90 14.62
CA THR A 23 1.50 11.66 14.03
C THR A 23 1.63 11.56 12.51
N LYS A 24 1.03 10.52 11.91
CA LYS A 24 1.13 10.26 10.46
C LYS A 24 -0.22 10.32 9.75
N SER A 25 -1.23 10.91 10.38
CA SER A 25 -2.55 11.19 9.78
C SER A 25 -2.44 11.90 8.42
N TRP A 26 -1.47 12.80 8.26
CA TRP A 26 -1.25 13.55 7.02
C TRP A 26 -0.94 12.66 5.81
N ARG A 27 -0.52 11.40 6.01
CA ARG A 27 -0.25 10.45 4.92
C ARG A 27 -1.52 10.02 4.19
N HIS A 28 -2.68 10.22 4.79
CA HIS A 28 -3.97 10.08 4.10
C HIS A 28 -4.28 11.26 3.17
N LEU A 29 -3.58 12.40 3.30
CA LEU A 29 -3.67 13.51 2.34
C LEU A 29 -2.62 13.41 1.24
N TYR A 30 -1.41 13.01 1.57
CA TYR A 30 -0.33 12.86 0.59
C TYR A 30 0.59 11.69 0.94
N GLN A 31 0.77 10.77 -0.01
CA GLN A 31 1.61 9.60 0.15
C GLN A 31 2.84 9.71 -0.76
N PRO A 32 4.04 10.01 -0.23
CA PRO A 32 5.23 10.16 -1.05
C PRO A 32 5.57 8.88 -1.84
N PRO A 33 6.10 8.98 -3.07
CA PRO A 33 6.45 7.81 -3.89
C PRO A 33 7.39 6.81 -3.18
N ALA A 34 8.33 7.29 -2.37
CA ALA A 34 9.23 6.42 -1.59
C ALA A 34 8.48 5.54 -0.57
N LEU A 35 7.42 6.09 0.05
CA LEU A 35 6.58 5.35 0.99
C LEU A 35 5.71 4.32 0.26
N GLN A 36 5.17 4.68 -0.89
CA GLN A 36 4.41 3.73 -1.73
C GLN A 36 5.29 2.55 -2.18
N ARG A 37 6.51 2.81 -2.65
CA ARG A 37 7.47 1.75 -2.98
C ARG A 37 7.75 0.82 -1.79
N ARG A 38 7.91 1.38 -0.58
CA ARG A 38 8.12 0.59 0.62
C ARG A 38 6.94 -0.34 0.91
N VAL A 39 5.72 0.19 0.82
CA VAL A 39 4.49 -0.58 1.04
C VAL A 39 4.33 -1.69 0.00
N LEU A 40 4.52 -1.36 -1.29
CA LEU A 40 4.47 -2.35 -2.36
C LEU A 40 5.55 -3.43 -2.19
N GLY A 41 6.74 -3.05 -1.73
CA GLY A 41 7.79 -4.00 -1.36
C GLY A 41 7.38 -4.95 -0.23
N GLN A 42 6.71 -4.44 0.81
CA GLN A 42 6.17 -5.29 1.89
C GLN A 42 5.06 -6.21 1.38
N PHE A 43 4.17 -5.70 0.53
CA PHE A 43 3.12 -6.49 -0.07
C PHE A 43 3.69 -7.63 -0.93
N ARG A 44 4.73 -7.35 -1.72
CA ARG A 44 5.46 -8.36 -2.49
C ARG A 44 6.05 -9.46 -1.60
N GLN A 45 6.66 -9.10 -0.47
CA GLN A 45 7.18 -10.09 0.49
C GLN A 45 6.07 -11.02 1.02
N ILE A 46 4.88 -10.48 1.30
CA ILE A 46 3.72 -11.27 1.72
C ILE A 46 3.26 -12.21 0.60
N MET A 47 3.18 -11.73 -0.64
CA MET A 47 2.83 -12.56 -1.79
C MET A 47 3.83 -13.71 -1.99
N GLU A 48 5.12 -13.43 -1.88
CA GLU A 48 6.19 -14.42 -2.04
C GLU A 48 6.15 -15.49 -0.92
N ALA A 49 5.88 -15.08 0.32
CA ALA A 49 5.77 -15.98 1.46
C ALA A 49 4.50 -16.85 1.40
N GLU A 50 3.35 -16.25 1.13
CA GLU A 50 2.06 -16.93 1.20
C GLU A 50 1.71 -17.68 -0.08
N ARG A 51 2.30 -17.34 -1.22
CA ARG A 51 2.02 -17.93 -2.54
C ARG A 51 0.51 -18.11 -2.79
N PRO A 52 -0.28 -17.02 -2.76
CA PRO A 52 -1.73 -17.10 -2.99
C PRO A 52 -2.04 -17.49 -4.44
N ASP A 53 -3.15 -18.19 -4.64
CA ASP A 53 -3.68 -18.55 -5.96
C ASP A 53 -4.41 -17.37 -6.62
N LEU A 54 -4.92 -16.43 -5.80
CA LEU A 54 -5.64 -15.24 -6.25
C LEU A 54 -5.28 -14.03 -5.36
N CYS A 55 -4.95 -12.90 -6.00
CA CYS A 55 -4.77 -11.61 -5.32
C CYS A 55 -5.88 -10.63 -5.73
N CYS A 56 -6.60 -10.12 -4.74
CA CYS A 56 -7.66 -9.13 -4.93
C CYS A 56 -7.19 -7.79 -4.35
N LEU A 57 -6.81 -6.86 -5.23
CA LEU A 57 -6.32 -5.54 -4.86
C LEU A 57 -7.41 -4.49 -5.10
N VAL A 58 -7.59 -3.61 -4.13
CA VAL A 58 -8.54 -2.49 -4.21
C VAL A 58 -7.80 -1.16 -4.05
N GLU A 59 -8.33 -0.11 -4.67
CA GLU A 59 -7.81 1.26 -4.60
C GLU A 59 -6.35 1.38 -5.09
N VAL A 60 -5.98 0.63 -6.12
CA VAL A 60 -4.66 0.75 -6.77
C VAL A 60 -4.59 2.03 -7.58
N ASP A 61 -3.66 2.92 -7.24
CA ASP A 61 -3.51 4.22 -7.89
C ASP A 61 -2.61 4.15 -9.14
N ARG A 62 -3.05 4.76 -10.25
CA ARG A 62 -2.28 4.89 -11.50
C ARG A 62 -1.45 6.18 -11.57
N GLY A 63 -1.51 7.00 -10.53
CA GLY A 63 -0.83 8.29 -10.42
C GLY A 63 -1.84 9.41 -10.25
N SER A 64 -1.88 9.98 -9.06
CA SER A 64 -2.75 11.09 -8.66
C SER A 64 -1.95 12.15 -7.89
N LEU A 65 -2.55 13.31 -7.62
CA LEU A 65 -1.96 14.32 -6.73
C LEU A 65 -1.67 13.72 -5.33
N HIS A 66 -2.54 12.85 -4.86
CA HIS A 66 -2.39 12.16 -3.58
C HIS A 66 -1.16 11.24 -3.55
N SER A 67 -0.87 10.54 -4.65
CA SER A 67 0.27 9.63 -4.78
C SER A 67 1.53 10.26 -5.40
N GLY A 68 1.56 11.58 -5.59
CA GLY A 68 2.69 12.26 -6.26
C GLY A 68 2.93 11.74 -7.67
N TYR A 69 1.85 11.41 -8.40
CA TYR A 69 1.86 10.82 -9.75
C TYR A 69 2.57 9.46 -9.86
N PHE A 70 2.73 8.75 -8.73
CA PHE A 70 3.31 7.42 -8.73
C PHE A 70 2.31 6.38 -9.24
N ASN A 71 2.69 5.65 -10.28
CA ASN A 71 1.84 4.61 -10.86
C ASN A 71 2.15 3.25 -10.21
N GLN A 72 1.24 2.79 -9.36
CA GLN A 72 1.42 1.54 -8.59
C GLN A 72 1.24 0.29 -9.45
N ILE A 73 0.58 0.39 -10.61
CA ILE A 73 0.40 -0.74 -11.55
C ILE A 73 1.70 -1.06 -12.30
N LYS A 74 2.55 -0.05 -12.52
CA LYS A 74 3.83 -0.20 -13.23
C LYS A 74 5.02 -0.44 -12.31
N ALA A 75 4.80 -0.48 -10.99
CA ALA A 75 5.83 -0.51 -9.96
C ALA A 75 6.40 -1.90 -9.69
#